data_AF-A0A9D0X9T5-F1
#
_entry.id   AF-A0A9D0X9T5-F1
#
_cell.length_a   1.000
_cell.length_b   1.000
_cell.length_c   1.000
_cell.angle_alpha   90.00
_cell.angle_beta   90.00
_cell.angle_gamma   90.00
#
_symmetry.space_group_name_H-M   'P 1'
#
loop_
_entity.id
_entity.type
_entity.pdbx_description
1 polymer ?
#
loop_
_entity_poly.entity_id
_entity_poly.type
_entity_poly.pdbx_seq_one_letter_code
_entity_poly.pdbx_strand_id
1 'polypeptide(L)'
;MEKADIGLYGLAVMGSNLALNIAEKGYRVAVSNRTASKIDEFVAGAGDLAGQLVPNADLGAFVASIKRPRSIIIMVKAGRPVDL
;
A
#
# COMPACT_ATOMS: atom_id res chain seq x y z
N MET A 1 5.71 7.41 -15.75
CA MET A 1 4.67 7.19 -14.73
C MET A 1 5.14 7.80 -13.43
N GLU A 2 4.27 8.53 -12.76
CA GLU A 2 4.60 9.16 -11.47
C GLU A 2 4.68 8.08 -10.39
N LYS A 3 5.79 8.06 -9.64
CA LYS A 3 5.99 7.11 -8.54
C LYS A 3 5.14 7.50 -7.32
N ALA A 4 4.82 6.53 -6.47
CA ALA A 4 4.14 6.77 -5.20
C ALA A 4 5.05 7.50 -4.20
N ASP A 5 4.46 8.31 -3.32
CA ASP A 5 5.15 9.07 -2.28
C ASP A 5 5.52 8.18 -1.08
N ILE A 6 4.68 7.18 -0.78
CA ILE A 6 4.84 6.28 0.35
C ILE A 6 4.30 4.89 0.02
N GLY A 7 4.89 3.85 0.61
CA GLY A 7 4.40 2.48 0.54
C GLY A 7 3.68 2.06 1.82
N LEU A 8 2.61 1.28 1.68
CA LEU A 8 1.95 0.57 2.77
C LEU A 8 1.87 -0.92 2.47
N TYR A 9 2.50 -1.73 3.33
CA TYR A 9 2.49 -3.19 3.24
C TYR A 9 1.61 -3.78 4.34
N GLY A 10 0.56 -4.50 3.94
CA GLY A 10 -0.42 -5.10 4.86
C GLY A 10 -1.78 -4.40 4.80
N LEU A 11 -2.75 -5.05 4.14
CA LEU A 11 -4.08 -4.46 3.84
C LEU A 11 -5.21 -5.14 4.63
N ALA A 12 -4.97 -5.38 5.92
CA ALA A 12 -6.06 -5.62 6.87
C ALA A 12 -6.78 -4.29 7.18
N VAL A 13 -7.84 -4.31 8.00
CA VAL A 13 -8.68 -3.15 8.30
C VAL A 13 -7.86 -1.89 8.67
N MET A 14 -6.89 -2.01 9.57
CA MET A 14 -6.09 -0.87 10.01
C MET A 14 -5.18 -0.32 8.90
N GLY A 15 -4.52 -1.20 8.14
CA GLY A 15 -3.62 -0.80 7.05
C GLY A 15 -4.37 -0.15 5.89
N SER A 16 -5.52 -0.72 5.51
CA SER A 16 -6.40 -0.15 4.50
C SER A 16 -6.89 1.25 4.89
N ASN A 17 -7.32 1.43 6.13
CA ASN A 17 -7.77 2.75 6.61
C ASN A 17 -6.64 3.78 6.64
N LEU A 18 -5.43 3.39 7.03
CA LEU A 18 -4.28 4.30 7.00
C LEU A 18 -3.89 4.66 5.57
N ALA A 19 -3.91 3.71 4.63
CA ALA A 19 -3.64 3.98 3.22
C ALA A 19 -4.64 4.99 2.64
N LEU A 20 -5.95 4.81 2.92
CA LEU A 20 -6.98 5.76 2.48
C LEU A 20 -6.83 7.12 3.14
N ASN A 21 -6.49 7.17 4.44
CA ASN A 21 -6.26 8.44 5.12
C ASN A 21 -5.08 9.21 4.50
N ILE A 22 -3.99 8.53 4.16
CA ILE A 22 -2.85 9.16 3.48
C ILE A 22 -3.24 9.63 2.07
N ALA A 23 -3.99 8.80 1.32
CA ALA A 23 -4.47 9.15 -0.01
C ALA A 23 -5.40 10.37 -0.01
N GLU A 24 -6.29 10.47 0.99
CA GLU A 24 -7.19 11.61 1.19
C GLU A 24 -6.41 12.92 1.44
N LYS A 25 -5.21 12.84 2.01
CA LYS A 25 -4.31 14.00 2.17
C LYS A 25 -3.52 14.36 0.91
N GLY A 26 -3.81 13.71 -0.23
CA GLY A 26 -3.24 14.05 -1.53
C GLY A 26 -1.92 13.36 -1.85
N TYR A 27 -1.52 12.34 -1.10
CA TYR A 27 -0.33 11.55 -1.39
C TYR A 27 -0.66 10.31 -2.21
N ARG A 28 0.20 9.96 -3.15
CA ARG A 28 0.09 8.68 -3.88
C ARG A 28 0.64 7.56 -3.02
N VAL A 29 -0.16 6.52 -2.80
CA VAL A 29 0.19 5.41 -1.90
C VAL A 29 0.38 4.14 -2.72
N ALA A 30 1.61 3.60 -2.71
CA ALA A 30 1.82 2.24 -3.18
C ALA A 30 1.27 1.28 -2.13
N VAL A 31 0.48 0.30 -2.55
CA VAL A 31 -0.13 -0.68 -1.65
C VAL A 31 0.21 -2.09 -2.08
N SER A 32 0.55 -2.91 -1.10
CA SER A 32 0.86 -4.31 -1.32
C SER A 32 0.47 -5.14 -0.11
N ASN A 33 0.21 -6.42 -0.34
CA ASN A 33 -0.15 -7.37 0.69
C ASN A 33 0.28 -8.76 0.25
N ARG A 34 0.61 -9.64 1.21
CA ARG A 34 1.03 -11.03 0.92
C ARG A 34 -0.01 -11.81 0.10
N THR A 35 -1.29 -11.59 0.37
CA THR A 35 -2.39 -12.18 -0.40
C THR A 35 -2.85 -11.18 -1.45
N ALA A 36 -2.68 -11.52 -2.74
CA ALA A 36 -3.01 -10.63 -3.86
C ALA A 36 -4.48 -10.20 -3.89
N SER A 37 -5.42 -11.11 -3.58
CA SER A 37 -6.86 -10.79 -3.58
C SER A 37 -7.23 -9.64 -2.64
N LYS A 38 -6.49 -9.45 -1.54
CA LYS A 38 -6.71 -8.33 -0.61
C LYS A 38 -6.34 -6.98 -1.21
N ILE A 39 -5.44 -6.96 -2.20
CA ILE A 39 -5.09 -5.75 -2.94
C ILE A 39 -6.27 -5.37 -3.83
N ASP A 40 -6.79 -6.34 -4.60
CA ASP A 40 -7.91 -6.12 -5.52
C ASP A 40 -9.18 -5.70 -4.77
N GLU A 41 -9.51 -6.40 -3.68
CA GLU A 41 -10.63 -6.06 -2.78
C GLU A 41 -10.50 -4.62 -2.24
N PHE A 42 -9.29 -4.24 -1.80
CA PHE A 42 -9.03 -2.92 -1.25
C PHE A 42 -9.19 -1.82 -2.30
N VAL A 43 -8.58 -1.98 -3.47
CA VAL A 43 -8.64 -0.98 -4.55
C VAL A 43 -10.06 -0.83 -5.08
N ALA A 44 -10.79 -1.93 -5.24
CA ALA A 44 -12.20 -1.88 -5.65
C ALA A 44 -13.08 -1.14 -4.62
N GLY A 45 -12.75 -1.24 -3.33
CA GLY A 45 -13.43 -0.54 -2.25
C GLY A 45 -12.97 0.90 -1.99
N ALA A 46 -11.95 1.40 -2.70
CA ALA A 46 -11.35 2.71 -2.40
C ALA A 46 -12.12 3.91 -2.95
N GLY A 47 -13.15 3.69 -3.78
CA GLY A 47 -13.98 4.76 -4.36
C GLY A 47 -13.15 5.81 -5.11
N ASP A 48 -13.43 7.09 -4.86
CA ASP A 48 -12.75 8.22 -5.50
C ASP A 48 -11.25 8.28 -5.23
N LEU A 49 -10.78 7.63 -4.15
CA LEU A 49 -9.36 7.59 -3.79
C LEU A 49 -8.59 6.53 -4.58
N ALA A 50 -9.25 5.66 -5.36
CA ALA A 50 -8.59 4.60 -6.13
C ALA A 50 -7.50 5.14 -7.07
N GLY A 51 -7.68 6.34 -7.64
CA GLY A 51 -6.69 6.98 -8.51
C GLY A 51 -5.37 7.37 -7.80
N GLN A 52 -5.38 7.46 -6.47
CA GLN A 52 -4.19 7.75 -5.66
C GLN A 52 -3.43 6.48 -5.24
N LEU A 53 -4.01 5.30 -5.47
CA LEU A 53 -3.42 4.02 -5.09
C LEU A 53 -2.60 3.42 -6.23
N VAL A 54 -1.45 2.85 -5.88
CA VAL A 54 -0.58 2.11 -6.82
C VAL A 54 -0.49 0.65 -6.35
N PRO A 55 -1.43 -0.22 -6.77
CA PRO A 55 -1.46 -1.60 -6.33
C PRO A 55 -0.33 -2.43 -6.94
N ASN A 56 0.34 -3.23 -6.12
CA ASN A 56 1.40 -4.14 -6.57
C ASN A 56 1.34 -5.46 -5.80
N ALA A 57 1.12 -6.58 -6.51
CA ALA A 57 1.17 -7.92 -5.93
C ALA A 57 2.61 -8.44 -5.78
N ASP A 58 3.52 -8.03 -6.67
CA ASP A 58 4.94 -8.35 -6.58
C ASP A 58 5.67 -7.34 -5.68
N LEU A 59 6.52 -7.85 -4.79
CA LEU A 59 7.24 -7.02 -3.82
C LEU A 59 8.32 -6.15 -4.48
N GLY A 60 8.98 -6.64 -5.53
CA GLY A 60 9.96 -5.88 -6.30
C GLY A 60 9.32 -4.71 -7.03
N ALA A 61 8.18 -4.94 -7.67
CA ALA A 61 7.36 -3.91 -8.32
C ALA A 61 6.85 -2.87 -7.32
N PHE A 62 6.36 -3.31 -6.15
CA PHE A 62 5.97 -2.44 -5.05
C PHE A 62 7.11 -1.49 -4.65
N VAL A 63 8.30 -2.01 -4.35
CA VAL A 63 9.47 -1.20 -3.97
C VAL A 63 9.94 -0.29 -5.12
N ALA A 64 9.86 -0.75 -6.37
CA ALA A 64 10.25 0.04 -7.55
C ALA A 64 9.32 1.23 -7.80
N SER A 65 8.04 1.09 -7.43
CA SER A 65 6.99 2.09 -7.62
C SER A 65 7.08 3.29 -6.66
N ILE A 66 7.91 3.24 -5.61
CA ILE A 66 8.01 4.28 -4.57
C ILE A 66 9.19 5.23 -4.86
N LYS A 67 8.99 6.54 -4.64
CA LYS A 67 10.03 7.58 -4.73
C LYS A 67 11.16 7.31 -3.72
N ARG A 68 12.37 7.80 -4.00
CA ARG A 68 13.51 7.73 -3.06
C ARG A 68 13.60 9.04 -2.25
N PRO A 69 14.03 9.03 -0.98
CA PRO A 69 14.23 7.85 -0.12
C PRO A 69 12.90 7.14 0.14
N ARG A 70 12.91 5.80 0.20
CA ARG A 70 11.67 5.02 0.24
C ARG A 70 11.13 4.95 1.65
N SER A 71 9.98 5.57 1.88
CA SER A 71 9.21 5.43 3.10
C SER A 71 8.19 4.30 2.94
N ILE A 72 8.28 3.28 3.79
CA ILE A 72 7.37 2.12 3.78
C ILE A 72 6.84 1.91 5.19
N ILE A 73 5.52 1.87 5.33
CA ILE A 73 4.84 1.50 6.58
C ILE A 73 4.45 0.02 6.47
N ILE A 74 4.84 -0.77 7.46
CA ILE A 74 4.51 -2.19 7.54
C ILE A 74 3.42 -2.37 8.61
N MET A 75 2.23 -2.80 8.19
CA MET A 75 1.06 -3.01 9.03
C MET A 75 0.61 -4.47 8.97
N VAL A 76 1.46 -5.34 9.49
CA VAL A 76 1.20 -6.80 9.55
C VAL A 76 1.09 -7.26 11.00
N LYS A 77 0.72 -8.53 11.19
CA LYS A 77 0.70 -9.15 12.51
C LYS A 77 2.09 -9.05 13.15
N ALA A 78 2.15 -8.54 14.38
CA ALA A 78 3.39 -8.38 15.13
C ALA A 78 4.15 -9.69 15.34
N GLY A 79 5.46 -9.58 15.55
CA GLY A 79 6.39 -10.70 15.73
C GLY A 79 6.91 -11.22 14.39
N ARG A 80 7.13 -12.54 14.31
CA ARG A 80 7.77 -13.22 13.17
C ARG A 80 7.36 -12.75 11.77
N PRO A 81 6.08 -12.44 11.45
CA PRO A 81 5.70 -11.96 10.12
C PRO A 81 6.32 -10.62 9.70
N VAL A 82 6.83 -9.82 10.64
CA VAL A 82 7.52 -8.55 10.34
C VAL A 82 8.94 -8.81 9.83
N ASP A 83 9.59 -9.85 10.33
CA ASP A 83 11.00 -10.18 10.04
C ASP A 83 11.20 -11.11 8.83
N LEU A 84 10.12 -11.69 8.28
CA LEU A 84 10.12 -12.62 7.15
C LEU A 84 9.94 -11.89 5.82
#